data_AF-A0A3B5M884-F1
#
_entry.id   AF-A0A3B5M884-F1
#
_cell.length_a   1.000
_cell.length_b   1.000
_cell.length_c   1.000
_cell.angle_alpha   90.00
_cell.angle_beta   90.00
_cell.angle_gamma   90.00
#
_symmetry.space_group_name_H-M   'P 1'
#
loop_
_entity.id
_entity.type
_entity.pdbx_description
1 polymer ?
#
loop_
_entity_poly.entity_id
_entity_poly.type
_entity_poly.pdbx_seq_one_letter_code
_entity_poly.pdbx_strand_id
1 'polypeptide(L)'
;MDMKLLAVVAALTVVIYSPPSEAKPISLVERCYCRATINSLPKSFIRELRFLHTPNCPFQVIAKLKSNKEVCLNPEMRWLKNYLRNAITKKSL
;
A
#
# COMPACT_ATOMS: atom_id res chain seq x y z
N MET A 1 -34.08 47.69 -3.27
CA MET A 1 -33.38 46.41 -3.48
C MET A 1 -33.56 45.58 -2.24
N ASP A 2 -34.33 44.51 -2.36
CA ASP A 2 -34.75 43.68 -1.23
C ASP A 2 -33.50 43.13 -0.52
N MET A 3 -33.36 43.39 0.78
CA MET A 3 -32.16 43.01 1.53
C MET A 3 -31.92 41.50 1.49
N LYS A 4 -33.01 40.72 1.33
CA LYS A 4 -32.97 39.28 1.07
C LYS A 4 -32.33 38.94 -0.28
N LEU A 5 -32.63 39.69 -1.33
CA LEU A 5 -32.07 39.48 -2.66
C LEU A 5 -30.56 39.75 -2.66
N LEU A 6 -30.13 40.83 -1.99
CA LEU A 6 -28.72 41.14 -1.80
C LEU A 6 -27.98 40.06 -1.00
N ALA A 7 -28.60 39.51 0.04
CA ALA A 7 -28.01 38.43 0.83
C ALA A 7 -27.86 37.13 0.01
N VAL A 8 -28.86 36.78 -0.82
CA VAL A 8 -28.81 35.59 -1.68
C VAL A 8 -27.74 35.74 -2.75
N VAL A 9 -27.62 36.92 -3.37
CA VAL A 9 -26.59 37.20 -4.38
C VAL A 9 -25.19 37.14 -3.76
N ALA A 10 -25.00 37.71 -2.57
CA ALA A 10 -23.73 37.64 -1.86
C ALA A 10 -23.36 36.20 -1.44
N ALA A 11 -24.32 35.37 -1.06
CA ALA A 11 -24.06 33.97 -0.73
C ALA A 11 -23.66 33.17 -1.98
N LEU A 12 -24.33 33.40 -3.11
CA LEU A 12 -24.03 32.73 -4.39
C LEU A 12 -22.64 33.10 -4.90
N THR A 13 -22.23 34.36 -4.78
CA THR A 13 -20.87 34.77 -5.19
C THR A 13 -19.81 34.12 -4.30
N VAL A 14 -20.01 34.02 -2.98
CA VAL A 14 -19.03 33.35 -2.10
C VAL A 14 -18.86 31.87 -2.45
N VAL A 15 -19.93 31.17 -2.83
CA VAL A 15 -19.84 29.75 -3.23
C VAL A 15 -19.09 29.60 -4.56
N ILE A 16 -19.39 30.44 -5.55
CA ILE A 16 -18.79 30.35 -6.90
C ILE A 16 -17.32 30.77 -6.88
N TYR A 17 -16.96 31.77 -6.08
CA TYR A 17 -15.59 32.25 -5.94
C TYR A 17 -14.81 31.56 -4.82
N SER A 18 -15.40 30.59 -4.13
CA SER A 18 -14.63 29.72 -3.23
C SER A 18 -13.65 28.91 -4.09
N PRO A 19 -12.33 29.13 -3.97
CA PRO A 19 -11.38 28.28 -4.65
C PRO A 19 -11.65 26.85 -4.16
N PRO A 20 -11.68 25.84 -5.05
CA PRO A 20 -11.68 24.47 -4.59
C PRO A 20 -10.50 24.37 -3.64
N SER A 21 -10.77 24.13 -2.36
CA SER A 21 -9.73 23.71 -1.45
C SER A 21 -9.19 22.46 -2.11
N GLU A 22 -8.00 22.56 -2.68
CA GLU A 22 -7.09 21.45 -2.93
C GLU A 22 -6.88 20.83 -1.54
N ALA A 23 -7.90 20.11 -1.07
CA ALA A 23 -7.84 19.28 0.08
C ALA A 23 -6.85 18.22 -0.33
N LYS A 24 -5.57 18.51 -0.05
CA LYS A 24 -4.45 17.61 -0.25
C LYS A 24 -4.96 16.27 0.28
N PRO A 25 -5.07 15.23 -0.57
CA PRO A 25 -5.65 13.97 -0.15
C PRO A 25 -4.90 13.58 1.11
N ILE A 26 -5.68 13.41 2.19
CA ILE A 26 -5.21 13.29 3.57
C ILE A 26 -4.09 12.27 3.56
N SER A 27 -2.86 12.76 3.54
CA SER A 27 -1.66 11.96 3.57
C SER A 27 -1.72 10.71 2.70
N LEU A 28 -1.15 10.83 1.51
CA LEU A 28 -0.31 9.82 0.87
C LEU A 28 0.63 9.18 1.92
N VAL A 29 0.10 8.35 2.82
CA VAL A 29 0.85 7.41 3.64
C VAL A 29 1.27 6.35 2.65
N GLU A 30 2.24 6.70 1.83
CA GLU A 30 2.98 5.87 0.88
C GLU A 30 3.85 4.86 1.64
N ARG A 31 3.32 4.29 2.72
CA ARG A 31 4.05 3.33 3.52
C ARG A 31 3.76 1.97 2.95
N CYS A 32 4.79 1.41 2.32
CA CYS A 32 4.82 0.01 1.99
C CYS A 32 4.44 -0.84 3.21
N TYR A 33 3.70 -1.92 2.97
CA TYR A 33 3.20 -2.80 4.02
C TYR A 33 4.32 -3.27 4.96
N CYS A 34 5.47 -3.59 4.38
CA CYS A 34 6.68 -3.97 5.07
C CYS A 34 7.57 -2.76 5.31
N ARG A 35 7.78 -2.40 6.58
CA ARG A 35 8.76 -1.38 6.98
C ARG A 35 10.18 -1.94 7.11
N ALA A 36 10.30 -3.20 7.52
CA ALA A 36 11.56 -3.91 7.66
C ALA A 36 11.39 -5.36 7.22
N THR A 37 12.47 -5.97 6.71
CA THR A 37 12.48 -7.37 6.30
C THR A 37 13.48 -8.16 7.12
N ILE A 38 13.20 -9.45 7.32
CA ILE A 38 14.14 -10.37 7.95
C ILE A 38 14.93 -11.12 6.87
N ASN A 39 16.23 -11.27 7.12
CA ASN A 39 17.17 -11.89 6.18
C ASN A 39 17.43 -13.38 6.46
N SER A 40 16.99 -13.88 7.62
CA SER A 40 17.12 -15.29 8.00
C SER A 40 15.82 -15.78 8.59
N LEU A 41 15.11 -16.63 7.86
CA LEU A 41 13.98 -17.37 8.37
C LEU A 41 13.93 -18.77 7.73
N PRO A 42 13.95 -19.87 8.50
CA PRO A 42 13.85 -21.20 7.94
C PRO A 42 12.45 -21.47 7.38
N LYS A 43 12.38 -22.13 6.22
CA LYS A 43 11.11 -22.51 5.57
C LYS A 43 10.18 -23.34 6.48
N SER A 44 10.74 -24.09 7.43
CA SER A 44 9.98 -24.96 8.34
C SER A 44 8.98 -24.21 9.24
N PHE A 45 9.23 -22.93 9.52
CA PHE A 45 8.36 -22.10 10.35
C PHE A 45 7.22 -21.46 9.57
N ILE A 46 7.30 -21.45 8.23
CA ILE A 46 6.33 -20.80 7.35
C ILE A 46 5.14 -21.73 7.15
N ARG A 47 3.95 -21.19 7.40
CA ARG A 47 2.68 -21.83 7.06
C ARG A 47 2.23 -21.43 5.66
N GLU A 48 2.36 -20.14 5.33
CA GLU A 48 1.88 -19.58 4.07
C GLU A 48 2.74 -18.39 3.66
N LEU A 49 2.90 -18.19 2.34
CA LEU A 49 3.55 -17.02 1.75
C LEU A 49 2.51 -16.17 1.02
N ARG A 50 2.53 -14.87 1.27
CA ARG A 50 1.71 -13.87 0.58
C ARG A 50 2.64 -12.93 -0.18
N PHE A 51 2.34 -12.72 -1.45
CA PHE A 51 3.07 -11.81 -2.33
C PHE A 51 2.24 -10.54 -2.50
N LEU A 52 2.83 -9.39 -2.19
CA LEU A 52 2.18 -8.10 -2.34
C LEU A 52 2.84 -7.32 -3.48
N HIS A 53 1.99 -6.83 -4.38
CA HIS A 53 2.35 -5.89 -5.41
C HIS A 53 1.51 -4.63 -5.21
N THR A 54 2.10 -3.61 -4.63
CA THR A 54 1.46 -2.32 -4.37
C THR A 54 2.12 -1.29 -5.28
N PRO A 55 1.35 -0.44 -6.00
CA PRO A 55 1.92 0.67 -6.75
C PRO A 55 2.77 1.54 -5.81
N ASN A 56 3.88 2.09 -6.33
CA ASN A 56 4.86 2.89 -5.58
C ASN A 56 5.65 2.14 -4.49
N CYS A 57 5.55 0.81 -4.41
CA CYS A 57 6.34 -0.01 -3.50
C CYS A 57 7.08 -1.13 -4.21
N PRO A 58 8.28 -1.52 -3.70
CA PRO A 58 8.97 -2.69 -4.22
C PRO A 58 8.17 -3.95 -3.92
N PHE A 59 8.47 -5.01 -4.68
CA PHE A 59 7.90 -6.33 -4.47
C PHE A 59 8.14 -6.80 -3.04
N GLN A 60 7.06 -7.13 -2.34
CA GLN A 60 7.10 -7.52 -0.94
C GLN A 60 6.59 -8.94 -0.75
N VAL A 61 7.24 -9.65 0.17
CA VAL A 61 6.90 -11.02 0.52
C VAL A 61 6.61 -11.08 2.01
N ILE A 62 5.43 -11.58 2.39
CA ILE A 62 5.03 -11.79 3.77
C ILE A 62 4.92 -13.28 4.02
N ALA A 63 5.52 -13.75 5.10
CA ALA A 63 5.34 -15.10 5.60
C ALA A 63 4.41 -15.08 6.81
N LYS A 64 3.36 -15.90 6.75
CA LYS A 64 2.58 -16.28 7.91
C LYS A 64 3.23 -17.49 8.56
N LEU A 65 3.69 -17.33 9.79
CA LEU A 65 4.34 -18.37 10.56
C LEU A 65 3.31 -19.34 11.13
N LYS A 66 3.75 -20.55 11.48
CA LYS A 66 2.92 -21.54 12.21
C LYS A 66 2.41 -21.00 13.54
N SER A 67 3.14 -20.06 14.15
CA SER A 67 2.74 -19.32 15.36
C SER A 67 1.67 -18.24 15.11
N ASN A 68 1.08 -18.17 13.91
CA ASN A 68 0.16 -17.12 13.45
C ASN A 68 0.74 -15.70 13.37
N LYS A 69 2.05 -15.53 13.61
CA LYS A 69 2.75 -14.26 13.41
C LYS A 69 3.00 -14.02 11.91
N GLU A 70 2.86 -12.78 11.48
CA GLU A 70 3.17 -12.35 10.11
C GLU A 70 4.48 -11.57 10.11
N VAL A 71 5.39 -11.94 9.20
CA VAL A 71 6.70 -11.32 9.08
C VAL A 71 7.05 -11.06 7.63
N CYS A 72 7.67 -9.92 7.35
CA CYS A 72 8.13 -9.57 6.02
C CYS A 72 9.49 -10.21 5.73
N LEU A 73 9.61 -10.88 4.59
CA LEU A 73 10.82 -11.55 4.14
C LEU A 73 11.57 -10.70 3.13
N ASN A 74 12.89 -10.75 3.19
CA ASN A 74 13.74 -10.18 2.15
C ASN A 74 13.75 -11.12 0.92
N PRO A 75 13.32 -10.67 -0.28
CA PRO A 75 13.30 -11.50 -1.49
C PRO A 75 14.70 -12.01 -1.91
N GLU A 76 15.78 -11.40 -1.45
CA GLU A 76 17.16 -11.81 -1.72
C GLU A 76 17.62 -13.04 -0.91
N MET A 77 16.82 -13.50 0.05
CA MET A 77 17.16 -14.66 0.90
C MET A 77 17.36 -15.92 0.06
N ARG A 78 18.45 -16.67 0.33
CA ARG A 78 18.91 -17.80 -0.52
C ARG A 78 17.81 -18.81 -0.87
N TRP A 79 17.06 -19.32 0.12
CA TRP A 79 16.00 -20.30 -0.15
C TRP A 79 14.79 -19.68 -0.87
N LEU A 80 14.46 -18.42 -0.56
CA LEU A 80 13.32 -17.71 -1.15
C LEU A 80 13.60 -17.36 -2.62
N LYS A 81 14.83 -16.95 -2.92
CA LYS A 81 15.31 -16.72 -4.28
C LYS A 81 15.20 -17.98 -5.14
N ASN A 82 15.61 -19.14 -4.63
CA ASN A 82 15.44 -20.42 -5.31
C ASN A 82 13.96 -20.79 -5.49
N TYR A 83 13.13 -20.56 -4.46
CA TYR A 83 11.69 -20.80 -4.53
C TYR A 83 11.02 -19.96 -5.62
N LEU A 84 11.31 -18.66 -5.67
CA LEU A 84 10.77 -17.73 -6.68
C LEU A 84 11.23 -18.12 -8.09
N ARG A 85 12.51 -18.44 -8.28
CA ARG A 85 13.04 -18.89 -9.58
C ARG A 85 12.29 -20.12 -10.08
N ASN A 86 12.14 -21.14 -9.24
CA ASN A 86 11.44 -22.37 -9.60
C ASN A 86 9.96 -22.12 -9.89
N ALA A 87 9.31 -21.21 -9.14
CA ALA A 87 7.91 -20.85 -9.36
C ALA A 87 7.70 -20.13 -10.70
N ILE A 88 8.64 -19.25 -11.10
CA ILE A 88 8.59 -18.56 -12.39
C ILE A 88 8.82 -19.54 -13.54
N THR A 89 9.85 -20.37 -13.46
CA THR A 89 10.17 -21.37 -14.50
C THR A 89 9.03 -22.37 -14.71
N LYS A 90 8.31 -22.76 -13.65
CA LYS A 90 7.14 -23.64 -13.77
C LYS A 90 5.94 -22.98 -14.44
N LYS A 91 5.82 -21.64 -14.39
CA LYS A 91 4.66 -20.90 -14.91
C LYS A 91 4.84 -20.46 -16.37
N SER A 92 6.07 -20.50 -16.87
CA SER A 92 6.39 -20.22 -18.28
C SER A 92 6.40 -21.47 -19.16
N LEU A 93 6.04 -22.64 -18.61
CA LEU A 93 5.92 -23.90 -19.33
C LEU A 93 4.44 -24.26 -19.48
#